data_AF-A0A8K0I7I4-F1
#
_entry.id   AF-A0A8K0I7I4-F1
#
_cell.length_a   1.000
_cell.length_b   1.000
_cell.length_c   1.000
_cell.angle_alpha   90.00
_cell.angle_beta   90.00
_cell.angle_gamma   90.00
#
_symmetry.space_group_name_H-M   'P 1'
#
loop_
_entity.id
_entity.type
_entity.pdbx_description
1 polymer ?
#
loop_
_entity_poly.entity_id
_entity_poly.type
_entity_poly.pdbx_seq_one_letter_code
_entity_poly.pdbx_strand_id
1 'polypeptide(L)'
;MANPKLGRVPSMRERVEDTLSAHRNDLVFLLSRYVGKGKGILQPHHLLDALATIDDHGRSHLSEGPFFEVLKSAQEAIVLPPFVAIAVRPRPGVWEYVRVNVFELSVEQLTVSEYLRFKEELVDER
;
A
#
# COMPACT_ATOMS: atom_id res chain seq x y z
N MET A 1 39.85 1.73 -2.32
CA MET A 1 38.58 1.25 -1.70
C MET A 1 37.47 2.15 -2.20
N ALA A 2 36.50 1.60 -2.93
CA ALA A 2 35.38 2.39 -3.46
C ALA A 2 34.41 2.69 -2.31
N ASN A 3 34.20 3.98 -2.02
CA ASN A 3 33.12 4.40 -1.13
C ASN A 3 31.79 3.93 -1.74
N PRO A 4 30.98 3.11 -1.05
CA PRO A 4 29.62 2.88 -1.49
C PRO A 4 28.91 4.24 -1.42
N LYS A 5 28.59 4.81 -2.58
CA LYS A 5 27.71 5.98 -2.65
C LYS A 5 26.39 5.53 -2.02
N LEU A 6 26.06 6.07 -0.85
CA LEU A 6 24.76 5.89 -0.23
C LEU A 6 23.74 6.50 -1.20
N GLY A 7 23.18 5.66 -2.07
CA GLY A 7 22.07 6.04 -2.92
C GLY A 7 20.92 6.47 -2.03
N ARG A 8 20.23 7.56 -2.41
CA ARG A 8 19.00 7.98 -1.73
C ARG A 8 18.05 6.79 -1.69
N VAL A 9 17.67 6.36 -0.49
CA VAL A 9 16.66 5.31 -0.34
C VAL A 9 15.33 5.93 -0.81
N PRO A 10 14.68 5.38 -1.85
CA PRO A 10 13.42 5.93 -2.32
C PRO A 10 12.37 5.81 -1.22
N SER A 11 11.60 6.89 -1.04
CA SER A 11 10.51 6.97 -0.07
C SER A 11 9.43 5.93 -0.36
N MET A 12 8.59 5.57 0.62
CA MET A 12 7.51 4.62 0.38
C MET A 12 6.56 5.08 -0.73
N ARG A 13 6.29 6.39 -0.79
CA ARG A 13 5.51 7.00 -1.87
C ARG A 13 6.12 6.73 -3.25
N GLU A 14 7.39 7.04 -3.44
CA GLU A 14 8.09 6.85 -4.72
C GLU A 14 8.02 5.37 -5.16
N ARG A 15 8.22 4.42 -4.23
CA ARG A 15 8.13 2.98 -4.55
C ARG A 15 6.74 2.54 -5.00
N VAL A 16 5.70 3.08 -4.36
CA VAL A 16 4.31 2.77 -4.71
C VAL A 16 3.92 3.44 -6.04
N GLU A 17 4.35 4.69 -6.28
CA GLU A 17 4.15 5.39 -7.56
C GLU A 17 4.86 4.70 -8.73
N ASP A 18 6.09 4.23 -8.53
CA ASP A 18 6.86 3.50 -9.54
C ASP A 18 6.16 2.19 -9.92
N THR A 19 5.66 1.45 -8.92
CA THR A 19 4.94 0.19 -9.16
C THR A 19 3.60 0.45 -9.82
N LEU A 20 2.87 1.48 -9.40
CA LEU A 20 1.64 1.87 -10.05
C LEU A 20 1.87 2.19 -11.53
N SER A 21 2.98 2.85 -11.86
CA SER A 21 3.34 3.19 -13.24
C SER A 21 3.72 1.95 -14.05
N ALA A 22 4.43 0.99 -13.45
CA ALA A 22 4.86 -0.25 -14.10
C ALA A 22 3.73 -1.29 -14.28
N HIS A 23 2.83 -1.42 -13.29
CA HIS A 23 1.82 -2.47 -13.18
C HIS A 23 0.43 -1.91 -12.86
N ARG A 24 0.03 -0.87 -13.60
CA ARG A 24 -1.21 -0.11 -13.33
C ARG A 24 -2.45 -0.99 -13.20
N ASN A 25 -2.68 -1.88 -14.17
CA ASN A 25 -3.90 -2.70 -14.21
C ASN A 25 -3.98 -3.70 -13.06
N ASP A 26 -2.85 -4.30 -12.69
CA ASP A 26 -2.79 -5.24 -11.59
C ASP A 26 -2.98 -4.54 -10.24
N LEU A 27 -2.38 -3.36 -10.08
CA LEU A 27 -2.55 -2.56 -8.87
C LEU A 27 -4.00 -2.05 -8.72
N VAL A 28 -4.61 -1.60 -9.82
CA VAL A 28 -6.04 -1.25 -9.86
C VAL A 28 -6.88 -2.45 -9.44
N PHE A 29 -6.62 -3.64 -9.99
CA PHE A 29 -7.35 -4.85 -9.67
C PHE A 29 -7.21 -5.21 -8.18
N LEU A 30 -5.99 -5.17 -7.63
CA LEU A 30 -5.72 -5.41 -6.22
C LEU A 30 -6.46 -4.42 -5.31
N LEU A 31 -6.29 -3.12 -5.58
CA LEU A 31 -6.88 -2.07 -4.77
C LEU A 31 -8.41 -2.07 -4.85
N SER A 32 -8.96 -2.35 -6.04
CA SER A 32 -10.40 -2.51 -6.24
C SER A 32 -10.94 -3.68 -5.42
N ARG A 33 -10.17 -4.76 -5.25
CA ARG A 33 -10.55 -5.86 -4.37
C ARG A 33 -10.55 -5.46 -2.90
N TYR A 34 -9.58 -4.66 -2.45
CA TYR A 34 -9.58 -4.11 -1.09
C TYR A 34 -10.81 -3.23 -0.84
N VAL A 35 -11.09 -2.31 -1.75
CA VAL A 35 -12.28 -1.44 -1.71
C VAL A 35 -13.57 -2.26 -1.78
N GLY A 36 -13.60 -3.32 -2.59
CA GLY A 36 -14.74 -4.23 -2.73
C GLY A 36 -15.07 -5.04 -1.48
N LYS A 37 -14.13 -5.19 -0.53
CA LYS A 37 -14.41 -5.76 0.81
C LYS A 37 -15.19 -4.80 1.71
N GLY A 38 -15.34 -3.54 1.30
CA GLY A 38 -16.05 -2.50 2.03
C GLY A 38 -15.15 -1.72 2.99
N LYS A 39 -15.78 -0.76 3.68
CA LYS A 39 -15.15 0.07 4.72
C LYS A 39 -14.63 -0.82 5.85
N GLY A 40 -13.36 -0.69 6.23
CA GLY A 40 -12.80 -1.49 7.32
C GLY A 40 -11.27 -1.50 7.41
N ILE A 41 -10.76 -2.32 8.34
CA ILE A 41 -9.33 -2.54 8.55
C ILE A 41 -8.92 -3.89 7.94
N LEU A 42 -7.91 -3.86 7.08
CA LEU A 42 -7.25 -5.03 6.53
C LEU A 42 -5.98 -5.32 7.31
N GLN A 43 -5.87 -6.54 7.81
CA GLN A 43 -4.66 -7.05 8.46
C GLN A 43 -3.64 -7.53 7.41
N PRO A 44 -2.36 -7.73 7.77
CA PRO A 44 -1.31 -8.09 6.82
C PRO A 44 -1.65 -9.31 5.96
N HIS A 45 -2.23 -10.36 6.56
CA HIS A 45 -2.61 -11.55 5.82
C HIS A 45 -3.71 -11.25 4.78
N HIS A 46 -4.68 -10.38 5.08
CA HIS A 46 -5.68 -9.96 4.10
C HIS A 46 -5.09 -9.24 2.88
N LEU A 47 -3.95 -8.56 3.06
CA LEU A 47 -3.21 -7.89 1.97
C LEU A 47 -2.48 -8.92 1.11
N LEU A 48 -1.79 -9.87 1.76
CA LEU A 48 -1.03 -10.92 1.06
C LEU A 48 -1.94 -11.90 0.33
N ASP A 49 -3.08 -12.29 0.92
CA ASP A 49 -4.06 -13.21 0.29
C ASP A 49 -4.64 -12.63 -1.01
N ALA A 50 -4.91 -11.31 -1.00
CA ALA A 50 -5.43 -10.62 -2.18
C ALA A 50 -4.40 -10.60 -3.30
N LEU A 51 -3.12 -10.45 -2.95
CA LEU A 51 -2.01 -10.49 -3.91
C LEU A 51 -1.80 -11.88 -4.49
N ALA A 52 -1.77 -12.92 -3.65
CA ALA A 52 -1.60 -14.30 -4.10
C ALA A 52 -2.66 -14.72 -5.13
N THR A 53 -3.90 -14.23 -4.97
CA THR A 53 -4.94 -14.49 -5.97
C THR A 53 -4.63 -13.87 -7.35
N ILE A 54 -3.91 -12.75 -7.41
CA ILE A 54 -3.57 -12.10 -8.70
C ILE A 54 -2.54 -12.95 -9.44
N ASP A 55 -1.56 -13.47 -8.71
CA ASP A 55 -0.49 -14.30 -9.26
C ASP A 55 -1.04 -15.65 -9.75
N ASP A 56 -1.97 -16.26 -9.00
CA ASP A 56 -2.66 -17.51 -9.40
C ASP A 56 -3.45 -17.36 -10.71
N HIS A 57 -3.88 -16.13 -11.04
CA HIS A 57 -4.56 -15.83 -12.30
C HIS A 57 -3.59 -15.50 -13.44
N GLY A 58 -2.28 -15.65 -13.23
CA GLY A 58 -1.23 -15.47 -14.26
C GLY A 58 -1.13 -14.04 -14.79
N ARG A 59 -1.61 -13.05 -14.04
CA ARG A 59 -1.73 -11.66 -14.51
C ARG A 59 -0.45 -10.84 -14.34
N SER A 60 0.43 -11.18 -13.40
CA SER A 60 1.69 -10.46 -13.16
C SER A 60 2.61 -11.16 -12.16
N HIS A 61 3.92 -10.87 -12.20
CA HIS A 61 4.89 -11.21 -11.15
C HIS A 61 4.90 -10.13 -10.05
N LEU A 62 3.71 -9.68 -9.60
CA LEU A 62 3.66 -8.65 -8.57
C LEU A 62 4.27 -9.11 -7.24
N SER A 63 4.26 -10.43 -6.98
CA SER A 63 4.93 -11.09 -5.84
C SER A 63 6.45 -10.98 -5.81
N GLU A 64 7.10 -10.59 -6.89
CA GLU A 64 8.56 -10.44 -6.93
C GLU A 64 8.99 -8.97 -7.08
N GLY A 65 8.02 -8.05 -7.13
CA GLY A 65 8.24 -6.62 -7.34
C GLY A 65 8.49 -5.81 -6.07
N PRO A 66 8.99 -4.57 -6.19
CA PRO A 66 9.22 -3.67 -5.05
C PRO A 66 7.96 -3.42 -4.22
N PHE A 67 6.78 -3.47 -4.84
CA PHE A 67 5.50 -3.35 -4.15
C PHE A 67 5.13 -4.55 -3.29
N PHE A 68 5.58 -5.77 -3.63
CA PHE A 68 5.43 -6.91 -2.75
C PHE A 68 6.13 -6.66 -1.42
N GLU A 69 7.35 -6.13 -1.45
CA GLU A 69 8.10 -5.79 -0.24
C GLU A 69 7.41 -4.68 0.57
N VAL A 70 6.72 -3.75 -0.09
CA VAL A 70 5.86 -2.76 0.59
C VAL A 70 4.69 -3.47 1.30
N LEU A 71 3.96 -4.35 0.62
CA LEU A 71 2.83 -5.06 1.21
C LEU A 71 3.27 -6.02 2.33
N LYS A 72 4.42 -6.66 2.19
CA LYS A 72 5.00 -7.55 3.20
C LYS A 72 5.43 -6.80 4.47
N SER A 73 5.85 -5.55 4.32
CA SER A 73 6.17 -4.67 5.45
C SER A 73 4.95 -3.87 5.95
N ALA A 74 3.81 -3.93 5.26
CA ALA A 74 2.57 -3.32 5.72
C ALA A 74 2.05 -4.02 6.98
N GLN A 75 1.72 -3.23 7.99
CA GLN A 75 1.16 -3.72 9.27
C GLN A 75 -0.36 -3.74 9.25
N GLU A 76 -0.97 -2.86 8.46
CA GLU A 76 -2.41 -2.74 8.32
C GLU A 76 -2.71 -1.82 7.14
N ALA A 77 -3.90 -1.96 6.57
CA ALA A 77 -4.47 -0.97 5.66
C ALA A 77 -5.89 -0.62 6.10
N ILE A 78 -6.24 0.65 5.98
CA ILE A 78 -7.58 1.17 6.21
C ILE A 78 -8.22 1.39 4.85
N VAL A 79 -9.40 0.84 4.68
CA VAL A 79 -10.21 1.03 3.49
C VAL A 79 -11.33 2.00 3.85
N LEU A 80 -11.26 3.20 3.27
CA LEU A 80 -12.31 4.22 3.30
C LEU A 80 -12.58 4.62 1.84
N PRO A 81 -13.51 3.94 1.14
CA PRO A 81 -13.69 4.13 -0.30
C PRO A 81 -13.84 5.62 -0.68
N PRO A 82 -13.08 6.14 -1.67
CA PRO A 82 -12.22 5.42 -2.62
C PRO A 82 -10.74 5.29 -2.19
N PHE A 83 -10.42 5.60 -0.95
CA PHE A 83 -9.06 5.61 -0.42
C PHE A 83 -8.68 4.30 0.27
N VAL A 84 -7.41 3.91 0.07
CA VAL A 84 -6.74 2.87 0.84
C VAL A 84 -5.52 3.49 1.50
N ALA A 85 -5.55 3.61 2.83
CA ALA A 85 -4.43 4.13 3.61
C ALA A 85 -3.64 2.97 4.22
N ILE A 86 -2.35 2.87 3.93
CA ILE A 86 -1.49 1.76 4.30
C ILE A 86 -0.46 2.24 5.31
N ALA A 87 -0.35 1.54 6.45
CA ALA A 87 0.72 1.74 7.41
C ALA A 87 1.83 0.73 7.15
N VAL A 88 3.00 1.22 6.79
CA VAL A 88 4.16 0.41 6.43
C VAL A 88 5.23 0.54 7.50
N ARG A 89 5.84 -0.59 7.88
CA ARG A 89 6.90 -0.65 8.88
C ARG A 89 8.14 -1.32 8.28
N PRO A 90 8.98 -0.59 7.52
CA PRO A 90 10.14 -1.16 6.86
C PRO A 90 11.20 -1.67 7.86
N ARG A 91 11.29 -1.03 9.04
CA ARG A 91 12.25 -1.35 10.09
C ARG A 91 11.63 -1.18 11.47
N PRO A 92 12.14 -1.86 12.52
CA PRO A 92 11.70 -1.61 13.88
C PRO A 92 11.83 -0.13 14.26
N GLY A 93 10.73 0.46 14.74
CA GLY A 93 10.68 1.87 15.15
C GLY A 93 10.52 2.89 14.02
N VAL A 94 10.48 2.45 12.75
CA VAL A 94 10.28 3.34 11.59
C VAL A 94 8.92 3.04 10.97
N TRP A 95 8.07 4.06 10.87
CA TRP A 95 6.74 3.99 10.29
C TRP A 95 6.62 4.98 9.14
N GLU A 96 6.00 4.53 8.05
CA GLU A 96 5.62 5.36 6.92
C GLU A 96 4.15 5.10 6.60
N TYR A 97 3.43 6.16 6.26
CA TYR A 97 2.00 6.10 5.98
C TYR A 97 1.77 6.62 4.57
N VAL A 98 1.00 5.87 3.79
CA VAL A 98 0.73 6.21 2.40
C VAL A 98 -0.76 6.02 2.14
N ARG A 99 -1.36 6.98 1.44
CA ARG A 99 -2.73 6.88 0.93
C ARG A 99 -2.68 6.65 -0.57
N VAL A 100 -3.52 5.75 -1.05
CA VAL A 100 -3.77 5.57 -2.48
C VAL A 100 -5.23 5.87 -2.77
N ASN A 101 -5.50 6.74 -3.74
CA ASN A 101 -6.82 6.91 -4.33
C ASN A 101 -7.00 5.87 -5.44
N VAL A 102 -7.95 4.95 -5.30
CA VAL A 102 -8.12 3.86 -6.26
C VAL A 102 -8.67 4.33 -7.61
N PHE A 103 -9.43 5.43 -7.64
CA PHE A 103 -10.00 5.95 -8.89
C PHE A 103 -9.01 6.78 -9.69
N GLU A 104 -8.32 7.72 -9.02
CA GLU A 104 -7.33 8.58 -9.68
C GLU A 104 -5.97 7.91 -9.82
N LEU A 105 -5.73 6.84 -9.04
CA LEU A 105 -4.43 6.21 -8.88
C LEU A 105 -3.36 7.23 -8.47
N SER A 106 -3.71 8.12 -7.55
CA SER A 106 -2.78 9.04 -6.92
C SER A 106 -2.28 8.46 -5.61
N VAL A 107 -0.99 8.68 -5.32
CA VAL A 107 -0.33 8.20 -4.12
C VAL A 107 0.17 9.40 -3.34
N GLU A 108 -0.22 9.49 -2.07
CA GLU A 108 0.16 10.58 -1.18
C GLU A 108 0.79 10.03 0.08
N GLN A 109 1.87 10.68 0.52
CA GLN A 109 2.45 10.38 1.82
C GLN A 109 1.63 11.06 2.91
N LEU A 110 1.27 10.31 3.95
CA LEU A 110 0.54 10.84 5.10
C LEU A 110 1.48 11.03 6.28
N THR A 111 1.15 12.03 7.10
CA THR A 111 1.62 12.13 8.48
C THR A 111 0.89 11.15 9.38
N VAL A 112 1.42 10.93 10.58
CA VAL A 112 0.79 10.05 11.59
C VAL A 112 -0.63 10.52 11.92
N SER A 113 -0.81 11.83 12.13
CA SER A 113 -2.11 12.41 12.51
C SER A 113 -3.14 12.26 11.39
N GLU A 114 -2.74 12.43 10.13
CA GLU A 114 -3.63 12.19 8.99
C GLU A 114 -4.03 10.72 8.91
N TYR A 115 -3.10 9.79 9.09
CA TYR A 115 -3.41 8.36 9.11
C TYR A 115 -4.37 7.98 10.26
N LEU A 116 -4.16 8.54 11.46
CA LEU A 116 -5.05 8.29 12.59
C LEU A 116 -6.46 8.82 12.35
N ARG A 117 -6.62 9.95 11.64
CA ARG A 117 -7.95 10.44 11.23
C ARG A 117 -8.70 9.42 10.37
N PHE A 118 -8.02 8.70 9.48
CA PHE A 118 -8.64 7.59 8.73
C PHE A 118 -9.16 6.49 9.68
N LYS A 119 -8.47 6.22 10.79
CA LYS A 119 -8.95 5.25 11.78
C LYS A 119 -10.15 5.75 12.56
N GLU A 120 -10.17 7.04 12.91
CA GLU A 120 -11.29 7.66 13.62
C GLU A 120 -12.55 7.63 12.75
N GLU A 121 -12.42 8.03 11.47
CA GLU A 121 -13.52 8.02 10.49
C GLU A 121 -14.02 6.60 10.17
N LEU A 122 -13.23 5.55 10.41
CA LEU A 122 -13.73 4.18 10.33
C LEU A 122 -14.84 3.91 11.35
N VAL A 123 -14.73 4.47 12.55
CA VAL A 123 -15.66 4.23 13.67
C VAL A 123 -16.75 5.28 13.70
N ASP A 124 -16.40 6.53 13.44
CA ASP A 124 -17.36 7.63 13.41
C ASP A 124 -18.18 7.54 12.11
N GLU A 125 -19.37 6.94 12.21
CA GLU A 125 -20.39 6.92 11.16
C GLU A 125 -21.03 8.31 10.98
N ARG A 126 -20.30 9.26 10.38
CA ARG A 126 -20.94 10.44 9.81
C ARG A 126 -21.48 10.19 8.41
#